data_AF-A0A168RCM3-F1
#
_entry.id   AF-A0A168RCM3-F1
#
_cell.length_a   1.000
_cell.length_b   1.000
_cell.length_c   1.000
_cell.angle_alpha   90.00
_cell.angle_beta   90.00
_cell.angle_gamma   90.00
#
_symmetry.space_group_name_H-M   'P 1'
#
loop_
_entity.id
_entity.type
_entity.pdbx_description
1 polymer ?
#
loop_
_entity_poly.entity_id
_entity_poly.type
_entity_poly.pdbx_seq_one_letter_code
_entity_poly.pdbx_strand_id
1 'polypeptide(L)'
;MKRLNCTYEVSKDAQYPWLLKHPKIKSGLAKFKTRQEALEWYMLLNFETAIWFQNEKRIFAGQLTIDNDDKKWFYYIKTAGFDGGATYEGMCEELNINPKKFTHNNDEAAKRLKNLDFVLLHDPNTYFPPELEIAKKERKDVVDVEALRSEIEELKSELQAREEQTAEISLLKEELEKSRNHTNEVEDKVNITEKTIVKTIYEYDLSKAKDTVEYREFINLDSNDYIAALVLYLNKLETVRDNLVETVVSKAEYNRIEKNFNDLAHQIVSLNDKEFKNKPYLQKIIEKLNNVETEILNSLTVKEDLNDEPVNNAYYYNKSRSLNIPVSYETSFVLVGLIHAGFVPRSEYPYPIDYVANDFNYGIVVLEKEPTTVTKASVCESKKEECNGCESKCACAENCKCDDKDFWNNQALAQRLDGEANENALVSEKESGWFTFWVIFLLLILIGLVVIATLALLQYFGVGLYFPVN
;
A
#
# COMPACT_ATOMS: atom_id res chain seq x y z
N MET A 1 -19.98 24.59 11.22
CA MET A 1 -19.09 24.12 10.14
C MET A 1 -19.22 25.04 8.94
N LYS A 2 -18.13 25.22 8.18
CA LYS A 2 -18.11 26.05 6.97
C LYS A 2 -18.78 25.32 5.79
N ARG A 3 -19.13 26.07 4.74
CA ARG A 3 -19.72 25.52 3.51
C ARG A 3 -19.02 26.07 2.28
N LEU A 4 -18.69 25.20 1.33
CA LEU A 4 -18.13 25.59 0.04
C LEU A 4 -18.78 24.81 -1.10
N ASN A 5 -18.66 25.38 -2.30
CA ASN A 5 -18.80 24.67 -3.55
C ASN A 5 -17.45 24.71 -4.29
N CYS A 6 -17.05 23.58 -4.88
CA CYS A 6 -16.00 23.49 -5.88
C CYS A 6 -16.67 23.38 -7.26
N THR A 7 -16.66 24.49 -8.02
CA THR A 7 -17.40 24.62 -9.29
C THR A 7 -16.47 24.71 -10.48
N TYR A 8 -16.87 24.14 -11.62
CA TYR A 8 -16.10 24.19 -12.86
C TYR A 8 -16.53 25.37 -13.75
N GLU A 9 -15.72 26.43 -13.77
CA GLU A 9 -16.00 27.72 -14.43
C GLU A 9 -15.05 28.03 -15.60
N VAL A 10 -14.74 27.03 -16.45
CA VAL A 10 -13.82 27.17 -17.61
C VAL A 10 -14.10 28.35 -18.55
N SER A 11 -15.36 28.81 -18.63
CA SER A 11 -15.73 29.96 -19.47
C SER A 11 -15.29 31.30 -18.91
N LYS A 12 -14.97 31.39 -17.61
CA LYS A 12 -14.45 32.61 -16.98
C LYS A 12 -12.94 32.63 -16.93
N ASP A 13 -12.33 31.46 -16.81
CA ASP A 13 -10.89 31.29 -16.66
C ASP A 13 -10.51 29.90 -17.15
N ALA A 14 -9.91 29.81 -18.34
CA ALA A 14 -9.51 28.53 -18.91
C ALA A 14 -8.24 27.96 -18.26
N GLN A 15 -7.40 28.82 -17.68
CA GLN A 15 -6.15 28.42 -17.03
C GLN A 15 -6.41 27.86 -15.64
N TYR A 16 -7.35 28.47 -14.88
CA TYR A 16 -7.74 28.01 -13.55
C TYR A 16 -9.25 27.77 -13.47
N PRO A 17 -9.76 26.71 -14.12
CA PRO A 17 -11.19 26.50 -14.30
C PRO A 17 -11.92 26.04 -13.03
N TRP A 18 -11.22 25.56 -12.00
CA TRP A 18 -11.85 25.09 -10.77
C TRP A 18 -11.89 26.19 -9.71
N LEU A 19 -13.08 26.57 -9.27
CA LEU A 19 -13.28 27.65 -8.30
C LEU A 19 -13.86 27.12 -6.99
N LEU A 20 -13.16 27.38 -5.88
CA LEU A 20 -13.72 27.24 -4.53
C LEU A 20 -14.45 28.53 -4.15
N LYS A 21 -15.70 28.43 -3.71
CA LYS A 21 -16.47 29.59 -3.23
C LYS A 21 -17.59 29.18 -2.28
N HIS A 22 -17.98 30.10 -1.39
CA HIS A 22 -19.20 29.93 -0.62
C HIS A 22 -20.44 30.18 -1.51
N PRO A 23 -21.51 29.36 -1.44
CA PRO A 23 -22.66 29.48 -2.36
C PRO A 23 -23.42 30.81 -2.29
N LYS A 24 -23.32 31.53 -1.16
CA LYS A 24 -23.97 32.84 -0.95
C LYS A 24 -23.03 34.04 -1.08
N ILE A 25 -21.71 33.82 -1.21
CA ILE A 25 -20.73 34.91 -1.37
C ILE A 25 -20.44 35.05 -2.87
N LYS A 26 -20.53 36.27 -3.40
CA LYS A 26 -20.34 36.52 -4.84
C LYS A 26 -18.91 36.29 -5.30
N SER A 27 -17.93 36.62 -4.46
CA SER A 27 -16.51 36.41 -4.75
C SER A 27 -16.07 34.98 -4.42
N GLY A 28 -15.12 34.47 -5.20
CA GLY A 28 -14.51 33.17 -4.97
C GLY A 28 -13.41 33.21 -3.91
N LEU A 29 -13.13 32.08 -3.27
CA LEU A 29 -12.03 31.93 -2.31
C LEU A 29 -10.68 31.78 -3.04
N ALA A 30 -10.61 30.83 -3.97
CA ALA A 30 -9.41 30.51 -4.74
C ALA A 30 -9.75 29.75 -6.03
N LYS A 31 -8.86 29.81 -7.02
CA LYS A 31 -8.97 29.09 -8.30
C LYS A 31 -7.79 28.15 -8.55
N PHE A 32 -8.05 27.01 -9.19
CA PHE A 32 -7.10 25.92 -9.39
C PHE A 32 -7.19 25.34 -10.80
N LYS A 33 -6.15 24.61 -11.23
CA LYS A 33 -6.11 23.94 -12.54
C LYS A 33 -6.94 22.66 -12.55
N THR A 34 -6.94 21.93 -11.43
CA THR A 34 -7.70 20.68 -11.28
C THR A 34 -8.61 20.70 -10.04
N ARG A 35 -9.62 19.82 -10.03
CA ARG A 35 -10.50 19.62 -8.88
C ARG A 35 -9.75 19.06 -7.67
N GLN A 36 -8.90 18.06 -7.91
CA GLN A 36 -8.06 17.42 -6.90
C GLN A 36 -7.23 18.46 -6.14
N GLU A 37 -6.48 19.30 -6.86
CA GLU A 37 -5.67 20.37 -6.25
C GLU A 37 -6.51 21.30 -5.39
N ALA A 38 -7.70 21.69 -5.86
CA ALA A 38 -8.59 22.57 -5.11
C ALA A 38 -9.03 21.95 -3.78
N LEU A 39 -9.49 20.70 -3.82
CA LEU A 39 -10.02 20.01 -2.64
C LEU A 39 -8.90 19.67 -1.65
N GLU A 40 -7.78 19.13 -2.12
CA GLU A 40 -6.64 18.77 -1.27
C GLU A 40 -5.98 19.99 -0.63
N TRP A 41 -5.80 21.09 -1.39
CA TRP A 41 -5.30 22.34 -0.82
C TRP A 41 -6.19 22.82 0.33
N TYR A 42 -7.50 22.74 0.16
CA TYR A 42 -8.44 23.16 1.19
C TYR A 42 -8.45 22.19 2.39
N MET A 43 -8.26 20.89 2.18
CA MET A 43 -8.11 19.90 3.26
C MET A 43 -6.94 20.23 4.19
N LEU A 44 -5.82 20.72 3.65
CA LEU A 44 -4.64 21.11 4.44
C LEU A 44 -4.89 22.33 5.35
N LEU A 45 -5.95 23.11 5.09
CA LEU A 45 -6.31 24.26 5.93
C LEU A 45 -6.96 23.84 7.26
N ASN A 46 -7.38 22.57 7.40
CA ASN A 46 -7.94 22.05 8.64
C ASN A 46 -9.14 22.88 9.15
N PHE A 47 -10.11 23.11 8.27
CA PHE A 47 -11.41 23.70 8.63
C PHE A 47 -12.53 22.68 8.53
N GLU A 48 -13.33 22.53 9.58
CA GLU A 48 -14.57 21.74 9.53
C GLU A 48 -15.50 22.32 8.45
N THR A 49 -15.68 21.60 7.34
CA THR A 49 -16.30 22.14 6.13
C THR A 49 -17.05 21.07 5.35
N ALA A 50 -18.20 21.44 4.77
CA ALA A 50 -18.88 20.65 3.74
C ALA A 50 -18.67 21.30 2.37
N ILE A 51 -18.08 20.57 1.43
CA ILE A 51 -17.73 21.04 0.10
C ILE A 51 -18.52 20.25 -0.94
N TRP A 52 -19.41 20.90 -1.67
CA TRP A 52 -20.09 20.27 -2.81
C TRP A 52 -19.26 20.46 -4.07
N PHE A 53 -18.91 19.39 -4.77
CA PHE A 53 -18.03 19.49 -5.94
C PHE A 53 -18.74 19.07 -7.23
N GLN A 54 -18.37 19.74 -8.32
CA GLN A 54 -18.85 19.44 -9.67
C GLN A 54 -17.90 18.51 -10.43
N ASN A 55 -18.37 17.97 -11.54
CA ASN A 55 -17.53 17.43 -12.62
C ASN A 55 -17.28 18.50 -13.70
N GLU A 56 -16.52 18.14 -14.72
CA GLU A 56 -16.20 19.03 -15.86
C GLU A 56 -17.43 19.41 -16.71
N LYS A 57 -18.53 18.66 -16.57
CA LYS A 57 -19.83 18.98 -17.19
C LYS A 57 -20.66 19.96 -16.36
N ARG A 58 -20.09 20.51 -15.27
CA ARG A 58 -20.76 21.43 -14.31
C ARG A 58 -21.92 20.79 -13.55
N ILE A 59 -21.96 19.47 -13.47
CA ILE A 59 -22.96 18.72 -12.72
C ILE A 59 -22.35 18.39 -11.36
N PHE A 60 -23.10 18.56 -10.27
CA PHE A 60 -22.63 18.18 -8.95
C PHE A 60 -22.44 16.67 -8.89
N ALA A 61 -21.22 16.24 -8.56
CA ALA A 61 -20.80 14.85 -8.56
C ALA A 61 -20.72 14.26 -7.16
N GLY A 62 -20.61 15.11 -6.13
CA GLY A 62 -20.61 14.64 -4.75
C GLY A 62 -20.37 15.74 -3.73
N GLN A 63 -20.17 15.31 -2.49
CA GLN A 63 -19.82 16.13 -1.34
C GLN A 63 -18.60 15.54 -0.62
N LEU A 64 -17.62 16.40 -0.32
CA LEU A 64 -16.54 16.14 0.63
C LEU A 64 -16.89 16.80 1.97
N THR A 65 -16.77 16.06 3.07
CA THR A 65 -16.97 16.59 4.43
C THR A 65 -15.67 16.45 5.22
N ILE A 66 -15.13 17.58 5.66
CA ILE A 66 -13.95 17.66 6.53
C ILE A 66 -14.46 17.86 7.95
N ASP A 67 -14.07 16.97 8.84
CA ASP A 67 -14.59 16.88 10.19
C ASP A 67 -13.44 16.77 11.19
N ASN A 68 -13.55 17.49 12.32
CA ASN A 68 -12.63 17.35 13.44
C ASN A 68 -13.37 16.68 14.59
N ASP A 69 -12.90 15.50 14.96
CA ASP A 69 -13.42 14.75 16.10
C ASP A 69 -12.24 14.41 17.01
N ASP A 70 -12.28 14.90 18.25
CA ASP A 70 -11.23 14.71 19.25
C ASP A 70 -9.79 14.98 18.75
N LYS A 71 -9.59 16.10 18.04
CA LYS A 71 -8.30 16.54 17.45
C LYS A 71 -7.82 15.66 16.29
N LYS A 72 -8.65 14.77 15.77
CA LYS A 72 -8.37 13.99 14.56
C LYS A 72 -9.24 14.48 13.41
N TRP A 73 -8.61 14.59 12.24
CA TRP A 73 -9.29 15.01 11.01
C TRP A 73 -9.79 13.80 10.23
N PHE A 74 -11.07 13.83 9.90
CA PHE A 74 -11.75 12.82 9.09
C PHE A 74 -12.32 13.46 7.82
N TYR A 75 -12.30 12.68 6.74
CA TYR A 75 -12.68 13.11 5.40
C TYR A 75 -13.68 12.13 4.82
N TYR A 76 -14.94 12.54 4.75
CA TYR A 76 -16.04 11.71 4.27
C TYR A 76 -16.45 12.12 2.86
N ILE A 77 -16.53 11.14 1.96
CA ILE A 77 -17.06 11.30 0.62
C ILE A 77 -18.49 10.77 0.57
N LYS A 78 -19.38 11.54 -0.07
CA LYS A 78 -20.73 11.12 -0.42
C LYS A 78 -20.99 11.38 -1.90
N THR A 79 -21.34 10.34 -2.64
CA THR A 79 -21.70 10.45 -4.06
C THR A 79 -23.13 10.02 -4.33
N ALA A 80 -23.73 9.19 -3.46
CA ALA A 80 -25.15 8.89 -3.53
C ALA A 80 -26.03 10.15 -3.47
N GLY A 81 -26.96 10.24 -4.43
CA GLY A 81 -27.88 11.37 -4.60
C GLY A 81 -27.35 12.53 -5.45
N PHE A 82 -26.21 12.35 -6.11
CA PHE A 82 -25.63 13.32 -7.04
C PHE A 82 -25.60 12.79 -8.49
N ASP A 83 -25.89 13.64 -9.47
CA ASP A 83 -26.03 13.25 -10.88
C ASP A 83 -24.72 13.30 -11.68
N GLY A 84 -23.62 13.72 -11.05
CA GLY A 84 -22.34 13.96 -11.72
C GLY A 84 -21.53 12.71 -12.05
N GLY A 85 -22.03 11.52 -11.72
CA GLY A 85 -21.46 10.23 -12.10
C GLY A 85 -20.13 9.87 -11.42
N ALA A 86 -19.77 10.55 -10.33
CA ALA A 86 -18.63 10.13 -9.51
C ALA A 86 -19.01 8.94 -8.65
N THR A 87 -18.07 8.03 -8.42
CA THR A 87 -18.20 6.92 -7.48
C THR A 87 -17.49 7.25 -6.17
N TYR A 88 -17.88 6.59 -5.08
CA TYR A 88 -17.25 6.77 -3.78
C TYR A 88 -15.75 6.43 -3.85
N GLU A 89 -15.43 5.28 -4.42
CA GLU A 89 -14.07 4.73 -4.54
C GLU A 89 -13.19 5.63 -5.40
N GLY A 90 -13.68 6.07 -6.57
CA GLY A 90 -12.92 6.91 -7.48
C GLY A 90 -12.61 8.28 -6.87
N MET A 91 -13.50 8.83 -6.06
CA MET A 91 -13.26 10.09 -5.35
C MET A 91 -12.30 9.93 -4.16
N CYS A 92 -12.36 8.80 -3.45
CA CYS A 92 -11.40 8.47 -2.40
C CYS A 92 -9.99 8.29 -2.99
N GLU A 93 -9.87 7.62 -4.14
CA GLU A 93 -8.62 7.48 -4.87
C GLU A 93 -8.09 8.84 -5.38
N GLU A 94 -8.93 9.64 -6.05
CA GLU A 94 -8.56 10.97 -6.55
C GLU A 94 -8.00 11.87 -5.44
N LEU A 95 -8.58 11.81 -4.24
CA LEU A 95 -8.22 12.69 -3.12
C LEU A 95 -7.26 12.02 -2.13
N ASN A 96 -6.73 10.84 -2.43
CA ASN A 96 -5.87 10.06 -1.51
C ASN A 96 -6.46 9.91 -0.10
N ILE A 97 -7.78 9.68 -0.02
CA ILE A 97 -8.51 9.42 1.21
C ILE A 97 -8.66 7.92 1.37
N ASN A 98 -8.25 7.39 2.53
CA ASN A 98 -8.49 6.00 2.86
C ASN A 98 -10.01 5.75 3.03
N PRO A 99 -10.66 4.92 2.21
CA PRO A 99 -12.12 4.74 2.24
C PRO A 99 -12.63 4.09 3.53
N LYS A 100 -11.75 3.39 4.28
CA LYS A 100 -12.13 2.66 5.50
C LYS A 100 -11.89 3.47 6.75
N LYS A 101 -10.77 4.21 6.78
CA LYS A 101 -10.34 5.01 7.94
C LYS A 101 -10.82 6.46 7.86
N PHE A 102 -11.24 6.92 6.68
CA PHE A 102 -11.59 8.32 6.39
C PHE A 102 -10.41 9.28 6.68
N THR A 103 -9.18 8.78 6.60
CA THR A 103 -7.96 9.55 6.84
C THR A 103 -7.30 9.92 5.52
N HIS A 104 -6.71 11.11 5.46
CA HIS A 104 -5.96 11.61 4.31
C HIS A 104 -4.48 11.75 4.66
N ASN A 105 -3.58 11.44 3.72
CA ASN A 105 -2.15 11.61 3.90
C ASN A 105 -1.74 13.09 3.73
N ASN A 106 -1.95 13.88 4.78
CA ASN A 106 -1.66 15.32 4.77
C ASN A 106 -0.19 15.63 4.44
N ASP A 107 0.77 14.78 4.85
CA ASP A 107 2.19 15.02 4.61
C ASP A 107 2.57 14.87 3.13
N GLU A 108 2.02 13.85 2.47
CA GLU A 108 2.20 13.63 1.04
C GLU A 108 1.52 14.74 0.21
N ALA A 109 0.28 15.09 0.57
CA ALA A 109 -0.41 16.20 -0.05
C ALA A 109 0.35 17.53 0.13
N ALA A 110 0.88 17.81 1.31
CA ALA A 110 1.68 19.01 1.55
C ALA A 110 2.95 19.05 0.69
N LYS A 111 3.60 17.90 0.45
CA LYS A 111 4.75 17.80 -0.47
C LYS A 111 4.34 18.08 -1.91
N ARG A 112 3.25 17.44 -2.38
CA ARG A 112 2.73 17.62 -3.75
C ARG A 112 2.30 19.06 -4.02
N LEU A 113 1.65 19.69 -3.04
CA LEU A 113 1.08 21.03 -3.16
C LEU A 113 2.05 22.16 -2.78
N LYS A 114 3.30 21.84 -2.40
CA LYS A 114 4.30 22.83 -1.96
C LYS A 114 4.52 23.97 -2.97
N ASN A 115 4.52 23.63 -4.26
CA ASN A 115 4.71 24.58 -5.37
C ASN A 115 3.44 24.67 -6.23
N LEU A 116 2.27 24.53 -5.61
CA LEU A 116 1.00 24.57 -6.32
C LEU A 116 0.83 25.92 -7.02
N ASP A 117 0.57 25.87 -8.33
CA ASP A 117 0.24 27.05 -9.13
C ASP A 117 -1.29 27.26 -9.08
N PHE A 118 -1.72 28.22 -8.26
CA PHE A 118 -3.12 28.56 -8.05
C PHE A 118 -3.32 30.05 -7.76
N VAL A 119 -4.55 30.54 -7.91
CA VAL A 119 -4.87 31.96 -7.66
C VAL A 119 -5.68 32.08 -6.38
N LEU A 120 -5.07 32.62 -5.32
CA LEU A 120 -5.76 32.98 -4.09
C LEU A 120 -6.51 34.30 -4.27
N LEU A 121 -7.82 34.32 -4.04
CA LEU A 121 -8.65 35.52 -4.20
C LEU A 121 -8.96 36.19 -2.86
N HIS A 122 -9.17 35.39 -1.81
CA HIS A 122 -9.43 35.86 -0.45
C HIS A 122 -8.73 34.98 0.59
N ASP A 123 -8.40 35.57 1.74
CA ASP A 123 -7.82 34.84 2.87
C ASP A 123 -8.84 33.85 3.47
N PRO A 124 -8.52 32.54 3.55
CA PRO A 124 -9.43 31.53 4.07
C PRO A 124 -9.91 31.79 5.51
N ASN A 125 -9.11 32.46 6.34
CA ASN A 125 -9.46 32.71 7.74
C ASN A 125 -10.56 33.77 7.91
N THR A 126 -10.65 34.71 6.96
CA THR A 126 -11.58 35.85 7.00
C THR A 126 -12.70 35.75 5.99
N TYR A 127 -12.61 34.82 5.03
CA TYR A 127 -13.60 34.64 3.97
C TYR A 127 -14.98 34.16 4.46
N PHE A 128 -15.05 33.45 5.59
CA PHE A 128 -16.29 32.84 6.07
C PHE A 128 -16.99 33.69 7.13
N PRO A 129 -18.09 34.38 6.81
CA PRO A 129 -18.88 35.11 7.79
C PRO A 129 -19.58 34.12 8.75
N PRO A 130 -19.59 34.38 10.07
CA PRO A 130 -20.17 33.49 11.07
C PRO A 130 -21.66 33.14 10.83
N GLU A 131 -22.43 34.08 10.29
CA GLU A 131 -23.87 33.91 10.03
C GLU A 131 -24.19 32.93 8.90
N LEU A 132 -23.19 32.51 8.11
CA LEU A 132 -23.34 31.56 7.02
C LEU A 132 -22.85 30.15 7.35
N GLU A 133 -22.42 29.91 8.59
CA GLU A 133 -22.08 28.58 9.06
C GLU A 133 -23.31 27.67 9.09
N ILE A 134 -23.08 26.38 8.85
CA ILE A 134 -24.11 25.35 8.90
C ILE A 134 -23.91 24.46 10.13
N ALA A 135 -24.99 23.83 10.58
CA ALA A 135 -24.92 22.83 11.65
C ALA A 135 -24.12 21.61 11.19
N LYS A 136 -23.30 21.07 12.11
CA LYS A 136 -22.56 19.82 11.91
C LYS A 136 -23.57 18.68 11.75
N LYS A 137 -23.42 17.89 10.69
CA LYS A 137 -24.24 16.70 10.45
C LYS A 137 -23.65 15.49 11.17
N GLU A 138 -24.49 14.53 11.54
CA GLU A 138 -24.02 13.27 12.10
C GLU A 138 -23.29 12.43 11.05
N ARG A 139 -22.35 11.57 11.49
CA ARG A 139 -21.52 10.73 10.60
C ARG A 139 -22.37 9.90 9.62
N LYS A 140 -23.51 9.38 10.06
CA LYS A 140 -24.44 8.57 9.24
C LYS A 140 -25.01 9.32 8.03
N ASP A 141 -25.08 10.65 8.09
CA ASP A 141 -25.69 11.46 7.04
C ASP A 141 -24.66 11.90 5.97
N VAL A 142 -23.38 11.80 6.29
CA VAL A 142 -22.25 12.24 5.47
C VAL A 142 -21.45 11.11 4.84
N VAL A 143 -21.58 9.89 5.35
CA VAL A 143 -20.96 8.68 4.78
C VAL A 143 -21.93 7.97 3.84
N ASP A 144 -21.42 7.46 2.73
CA ASP A 144 -22.17 6.61 1.81
C ASP A 144 -22.30 5.17 2.36
N VAL A 145 -23.24 4.99 3.30
CA VAL A 145 -23.43 3.71 4.00
C VAL A 145 -23.83 2.59 3.04
N GLU A 146 -24.54 2.90 1.96
CA GLU A 146 -24.96 1.92 0.95
C GLU A 146 -23.76 1.37 0.18
N ALA A 147 -22.85 2.25 -0.25
CA ALA A 147 -21.60 1.86 -0.92
C ALA A 147 -20.73 0.98 -0.01
N LEU A 148 -20.54 1.39 1.24
CA LEU A 148 -19.78 0.59 2.21
C LEU A 148 -20.42 -0.78 2.50
N ARG A 149 -21.75 -0.86 2.53
CA ARG A 149 -22.46 -2.15 2.70
C ARG A 149 -22.26 -3.05 1.48
N SER A 150 -22.28 -2.49 0.27
CA SER A 150 -22.03 -3.25 -0.96
C SER A 150 -20.62 -3.85 -0.95
N GLU A 151 -19.60 -3.06 -0.57
CA GLU A 151 -18.21 -3.55 -0.47
C GLU A 151 -18.08 -4.66 0.60
N ILE A 152 -18.76 -4.52 1.74
CA ILE A 152 -18.74 -5.54 2.80
C ILE A 152 -19.38 -6.86 2.31
N GLU A 153 -20.50 -6.80 1.59
CA GLU A 153 -21.13 -8.01 1.06
C GLU A 153 -20.31 -8.65 -0.07
N GLU A 154 -19.63 -7.85 -0.90
CA GLU A 154 -18.70 -8.35 -1.91
C GLU A 154 -17.52 -9.09 -1.25
N LEU A 155 -16.85 -8.45 -0.29
CA LEU A 155 -15.78 -9.07 0.51
C LEU A 155 -16.24 -10.35 1.21
N LYS A 156 -17.46 -10.36 1.75
CA LYS A 156 -18.03 -11.54 2.39
C LYS A 156 -18.27 -12.66 1.38
N SER A 157 -18.74 -12.33 0.19
CA SER A 157 -18.93 -13.31 -0.89
C SER A 157 -17.59 -13.88 -1.38
N GLU A 158 -16.55 -13.06 -1.49
CA GLU A 158 -15.19 -13.51 -1.82
C GLU A 158 -14.62 -14.42 -0.74
N LEU A 159 -14.82 -14.08 0.53
CA LEU A 159 -14.40 -14.91 1.66
C LEU A 159 -15.14 -16.26 1.66
N GLN A 160 -16.45 -16.27 1.40
CA GLN A 160 -17.23 -17.50 1.29
C GLN A 160 -16.77 -18.36 0.11
N ALA A 161 -16.55 -17.76 -1.07
CA ALA A 161 -16.02 -18.47 -2.23
C ALA A 161 -14.63 -19.06 -1.95
N ARG A 162 -13.79 -18.35 -1.17
CA ARG A 162 -12.48 -18.84 -0.74
C ARG A 162 -12.58 -19.98 0.27
N GLU A 163 -13.55 -19.93 1.19
CA GLU A 163 -13.86 -21.00 2.13
C GLU A 163 -14.33 -22.26 1.41
N GLU A 164 -15.23 -22.12 0.44
CA GLU A 164 -15.71 -23.22 -0.42
C GLU A 164 -14.55 -23.84 -1.22
N GLN A 165 -13.67 -23.03 -1.81
CA GLN A 165 -12.46 -23.51 -2.48
C GLN A 165 -11.54 -24.25 -1.51
N THR A 166 -11.38 -23.79 -0.27
CA THR A 166 -10.59 -24.53 0.73
C THR A 166 -11.25 -25.84 1.16
N ALA A 167 -12.57 -25.92 1.20
CA ALA A 167 -13.30 -27.16 1.46
C ALA A 167 -13.18 -28.14 0.29
N GLU A 168 -13.24 -27.68 -0.95
CA GLU A 168 -13.02 -28.50 -2.15
C GLU A 168 -11.58 -29.01 -2.23
N ILE A 169 -10.60 -28.16 -1.92
CA ILE A 169 -9.18 -28.56 -1.79
C ILE A 169 -9.00 -29.60 -0.66
N SER A 170 -9.76 -29.50 0.43
CA SER A 170 -9.74 -30.51 1.50
C SER A 170 -10.26 -31.86 1.03
N LEU A 171 -11.39 -31.87 0.29
CA LEU A 171 -11.96 -33.09 -0.26
C LEU A 171 -11.06 -33.73 -1.32
N LEU A 172 -10.49 -32.92 -2.22
CA LEU A 172 -9.52 -33.38 -3.22
C LEU A 172 -8.24 -33.91 -2.58
N LYS A 173 -7.80 -33.35 -1.45
CA LYS A 173 -6.67 -33.89 -0.67
C LYS A 173 -7.03 -35.24 -0.03
N GLU A 174 -8.24 -35.40 0.49
CA GLU A 174 -8.70 -36.67 1.06
C GLU A 174 -8.88 -37.76 -0.03
N GLU A 175 -9.36 -37.37 -1.22
CA GLU A 175 -9.48 -38.26 -2.38
C GLU A 175 -8.12 -38.64 -2.96
N LEU A 176 -7.17 -37.69 -3.01
CA LEU A 176 -5.77 -37.96 -3.33
C LEU A 176 -5.13 -38.88 -2.29
N GLU A 177 -5.40 -38.73 -0.99
CA GLU A 177 -4.93 -39.66 0.04
C GLU A 177 -5.52 -41.07 -0.14
N LYS A 178 -6.81 -41.20 -0.46
CA LYS A 178 -7.43 -42.51 -0.76
C LYS A 178 -6.84 -43.16 -2.01
N SER A 179 -6.58 -42.37 -3.07
CA SER A 179 -5.92 -42.85 -4.29
C SER A 179 -4.45 -43.22 -4.05
N ARG A 180 -3.75 -42.50 -3.16
CA ARG A 180 -2.36 -42.77 -2.78
C ARG A 180 -2.24 -44.03 -1.91
N ASN A 181 -3.22 -44.28 -1.03
CA ASN A 181 -3.32 -45.52 -0.26
C ASN A 181 -3.58 -46.76 -1.12
N HIS A 182 -4.21 -46.63 -2.29
CA HIS A 182 -4.36 -47.73 -3.26
C HIS A 182 -3.08 -48.01 -4.06
N THR A 183 -2.13 -47.07 -4.08
CA THR A 183 -0.87 -47.19 -4.84
C THR A 183 0.31 -47.62 -3.94
N ASN A 184 0.18 -47.49 -2.62
CA ASN A 184 1.26 -47.72 -1.64
C ASN A 184 1.31 -49.14 -1.05
N GLU A 185 0.51 -50.11 -1.52
CA GLU A 185 0.64 -51.53 -1.14
C GLU A 185 1.86 -52.22 -1.80
N VAL A 186 2.69 -51.47 -2.55
CA VAL A 186 3.93 -51.95 -3.20
C VAL A 186 5.22 -51.37 -2.60
N GLU A 187 5.18 -50.36 -1.74
CA GLU A 187 6.40 -49.74 -1.17
C GLU A 187 6.33 -49.56 0.34
N ASP A 188 6.12 -50.67 1.05
CA ASP A 188 6.50 -50.80 2.45
C ASP A 188 8.04 -50.84 2.56
N LYS A 189 8.64 -49.66 2.70
CA LYS A 189 9.86 -49.35 3.50
C LYS A 189 10.41 -47.98 3.06
N VAL A 190 10.17 -46.95 3.87
CA VAL A 190 11.14 -45.92 4.32
C VAL A 190 10.40 -44.62 4.70
N ASN A 191 10.58 -44.25 5.96
CA ASN A 191 10.43 -42.92 6.59
C ASN A 191 9.11 -42.14 6.53
N ILE A 192 8.40 -42.32 7.64
CA ILE A 192 7.53 -41.35 8.30
C ILE A 192 8.33 -40.06 8.60
N THR A 193 7.81 -38.89 8.19
CA THR A 193 7.48 -37.71 9.03
C THR A 193 7.47 -36.43 8.18
N GLU A 194 6.32 -36.01 7.64
CA GLU A 194 6.11 -34.58 7.34
C GLU A 194 4.65 -34.25 7.05
N LYS A 195 4.00 -33.50 7.96
CA LYS A 195 3.11 -32.36 7.68
C LYS A 195 2.29 -32.01 8.91
N THR A 196 2.66 -30.93 9.59
CA THR A 196 1.68 -29.99 10.17
C THR A 196 2.40 -28.66 10.40
N ILE A 197 2.28 -27.71 9.47
CA ILE A 197 2.57 -26.30 9.72
C ILE A 197 1.20 -25.62 9.80
N VAL A 198 0.79 -25.26 11.01
CA VAL A 198 -0.44 -24.51 11.28
C VAL A 198 -0.07 -23.03 11.22
N LYS A 199 -0.76 -22.29 10.35
CA LYS A 199 -0.66 -20.84 10.17
C LYS A 199 -1.35 -20.15 11.35
N THR A 200 -0.59 -19.39 12.13
CA THR A 200 -1.13 -18.53 13.21
C THR A 200 -0.55 -17.12 13.05
N ILE A 201 -1.30 -16.11 13.46
CA ILE A 201 -1.05 -14.67 13.28
C ILE A 201 -0.58 -14.07 14.62
N TYR A 202 0.53 -13.33 14.64
CA TYR A 202 0.86 -12.44 15.77
C TYR A 202 0.32 -11.06 15.45
N GLU A 203 -0.33 -10.46 16.44
CA GLU A 203 -0.78 -9.08 16.41
C GLU A 203 0.39 -8.21 16.93
N TYR A 204 1.07 -7.52 16.03
CA TYR A 204 2.11 -6.55 16.38
C TYR A 204 1.44 -5.26 16.89
N ASP A 205 1.94 -4.66 17.97
CA ASP A 205 1.43 -3.37 18.49
C ASP A 205 1.82 -2.23 17.54
N LEU A 206 0.95 -1.98 16.55
CA LEU A 206 1.09 -0.99 15.47
C LEU A 206 1.06 0.47 15.96
N SER A 207 0.82 0.73 17.26
CA SER A 207 0.69 2.09 17.79
C SER A 207 2.03 2.86 17.88
N LYS A 208 3.17 2.21 17.63
CA LYS A 208 4.52 2.77 17.83
C LYS A 208 5.43 2.76 16.61
N ALA A 209 5.02 2.16 15.50
CA ALA A 209 5.88 2.04 14.33
C ALA A 209 5.82 3.35 13.53
N LYS A 210 6.97 4.02 13.36
CA LYS A 210 7.10 5.08 12.35
C LYS A 210 6.91 4.40 11.00
N ASP A 211 6.13 4.99 10.08
CA ASP A 211 5.78 4.46 8.75
C ASP A 211 6.97 4.30 7.78
N THR A 212 8.20 4.20 8.28
CA THR A 212 9.43 4.09 7.50
C THR A 212 10.14 2.80 7.83
N VAL A 213 10.48 2.02 6.81
CA VAL A 213 11.28 0.80 6.95
C VAL A 213 12.66 1.14 7.51
N GLU A 214 13.03 0.50 8.62
CA GLU A 214 14.34 0.62 9.26
C GLU A 214 15.28 -0.47 8.75
N TYR A 215 16.49 -0.11 8.33
CA TYR A 215 17.52 -1.11 8.09
C TYR A 215 18.14 -1.58 9.41
N ARG A 216 18.15 -2.90 9.61
CA ARG A 216 18.86 -3.52 10.71
C ARG A 216 19.70 -4.66 10.17
N GLU A 217 20.89 -4.86 10.72
CA GLU A 217 21.65 -6.06 10.41
C GLU A 217 21.00 -7.25 11.11
N PHE A 218 20.89 -8.37 10.39
CA PHE A 218 20.15 -9.55 10.81
C PHE A 218 20.61 -10.14 12.15
N ILE A 219 21.92 -10.13 12.43
CA ILE A 219 22.51 -10.56 13.71
C ILE A 219 22.07 -9.72 14.92
N ASN A 220 21.61 -8.49 14.66
CA ASN A 220 21.14 -7.54 15.67
C ASN A 220 19.61 -7.59 15.86
N LEU A 221 18.92 -8.57 15.27
CA LEU A 221 17.52 -8.87 15.59
C LEU A 221 17.39 -9.47 16.99
N ASP A 222 16.25 -9.23 17.64
CA ASP A 222 15.92 -9.87 18.90
C ASP A 222 15.74 -11.39 18.70
N SER A 223 15.96 -12.17 19.77
CA SER A 223 15.97 -13.64 19.71
C SER A 223 14.69 -14.26 19.14
N ASN A 224 13.54 -13.62 19.37
CA ASN A 224 12.26 -14.05 18.81
C ASN A 224 12.11 -13.67 17.33
N ASP A 225 12.58 -12.48 16.95
CA ASP A 225 12.47 -11.95 15.59
C ASP A 225 13.37 -12.73 14.63
N TYR A 226 14.50 -13.24 15.12
CA TYR A 226 15.44 -14.02 14.31
C TYR A 226 14.83 -15.30 13.70
N ILE A 227 14.11 -16.09 14.50
CA ILE A 227 13.49 -17.33 14.00
C ILE A 227 12.39 -16.97 13.00
N ALA A 228 11.59 -15.95 13.31
CA ALA A 228 10.56 -15.45 12.38
C ALA A 228 11.19 -14.98 11.06
N ALA A 229 12.30 -14.24 11.14
CA ALA A 229 13.04 -13.75 9.99
C ALA A 229 13.56 -14.90 9.11
N LEU A 230 14.12 -15.97 9.70
CA LEU A 230 14.55 -17.14 8.92
C LEU A 230 13.40 -17.85 8.22
N VAL A 231 12.24 -17.98 8.87
CA VAL A 231 11.08 -18.63 8.24
C VAL A 231 10.50 -17.75 7.13
N LEU A 232 10.43 -16.43 7.32
CA LEU A 232 10.05 -15.49 6.26
C LEU A 232 11.02 -15.56 5.09
N TYR A 233 12.32 -15.64 5.38
CA TYR A 233 13.36 -15.75 4.37
C TYR A 233 13.27 -17.06 3.60
N LEU A 234 13.02 -18.19 4.29
CA LEU A 234 12.81 -19.49 3.65
C LEU A 234 11.64 -19.44 2.67
N ASN A 235 10.47 -18.96 3.10
CA ASN A 235 9.30 -18.82 2.22
C ASN A 235 9.59 -17.90 1.02
N LYS A 236 10.39 -16.84 1.25
CA LYS A 236 10.82 -15.93 0.19
C LYS A 236 11.70 -16.64 -0.83
N LEU A 237 12.68 -17.42 -0.38
CA LEU A 237 13.56 -18.20 -1.24
C LEU A 237 12.82 -19.32 -1.98
N GLU A 238 11.86 -19.99 -1.34
CA GLU A 238 10.99 -20.96 -2.03
C GLU A 238 10.23 -20.28 -3.18
N THR A 239 9.74 -19.06 -2.97
CA THR A 239 9.08 -18.26 -4.03
C THR A 239 10.07 -17.90 -5.14
N VAL A 240 11.30 -17.53 -4.81
CA VAL A 240 12.35 -17.26 -5.80
C VAL A 240 12.62 -18.52 -6.62
N ARG A 241 12.89 -19.65 -5.96
CA ARG A 241 13.14 -20.95 -6.59
C ARG A 241 12.01 -21.35 -7.55
N ASP A 242 10.77 -21.30 -7.09
CA ASP A 242 9.61 -21.78 -7.86
C ASP A 242 9.32 -20.94 -9.12
N ASN A 243 9.85 -19.71 -9.18
CA ASN A 243 9.63 -18.79 -10.31
C ASN A 243 10.94 -18.42 -11.05
N LEU A 244 12.08 -19.00 -10.63
CA LEU A 244 13.36 -18.85 -11.31
C LEU A 244 13.43 -19.89 -12.43
N VAL A 245 13.64 -19.43 -13.65
CA VAL A 245 13.93 -20.30 -14.79
C VAL A 245 15.43 -20.49 -14.88
N GLU A 246 15.87 -21.67 -15.32
CA GLU A 246 17.27 -21.93 -15.63
C GLU A 246 17.83 -20.82 -16.52
N THR A 247 18.88 -20.15 -16.04
CA THR A 247 19.39 -18.94 -16.69
C THR A 247 20.92 -18.91 -16.70
N VAL A 248 21.48 -18.28 -17.74
CA VAL A 248 22.92 -18.09 -17.89
C VAL A 248 23.29 -16.74 -17.29
N VAL A 249 24.27 -16.72 -16.38
CA VAL A 249 24.66 -15.51 -15.65
C VAL A 249 26.16 -15.22 -15.74
N SER A 250 26.52 -13.97 -15.50
CA SER A 250 27.92 -13.58 -15.31
C SER A 250 28.51 -14.19 -14.03
N LYS A 251 29.83 -14.38 -14.00
CA LYS A 251 30.53 -14.83 -12.79
C LYS A 251 30.32 -13.88 -11.60
N ALA A 252 30.26 -12.57 -11.88
CA ALA A 252 30.04 -11.55 -10.86
C ALA A 252 28.66 -11.68 -10.19
N GLU A 253 27.61 -11.92 -10.97
CA GLU A 253 26.26 -12.14 -10.42
C GLU A 253 26.18 -13.40 -9.57
N TYR A 254 26.72 -14.52 -10.08
CA TYR A 254 26.76 -15.77 -9.32
C TYR A 254 27.47 -15.56 -7.98
N ASN A 255 28.64 -14.91 -7.98
CA ASN A 255 29.40 -14.63 -6.77
C ASN A 255 28.64 -13.71 -5.81
N ARG A 256 27.82 -12.76 -6.29
CA ARG A 256 26.97 -11.93 -5.42
C ARG A 256 25.90 -12.76 -4.70
N ILE A 257 25.21 -13.62 -5.42
CA ILE A 257 24.15 -14.49 -4.87
C ILE A 257 24.77 -15.47 -3.86
N GLU A 258 25.87 -16.13 -4.23
CA GLU A 258 26.60 -17.06 -3.37
C GLU A 258 27.14 -16.34 -2.11
N LYS A 259 27.67 -15.12 -2.26
CA LYS A 259 28.12 -14.31 -1.13
C LYS A 259 26.97 -14.01 -0.16
N ASN A 260 25.79 -13.63 -0.65
CA ASN A 260 24.64 -13.34 0.21
C ASN A 260 24.25 -14.56 1.09
N PHE A 261 24.25 -15.76 0.51
CA PHE A 261 23.99 -17.00 1.26
C PHE A 261 25.09 -17.29 2.29
N ASN A 262 26.35 -17.13 1.91
CA ASN A 262 27.47 -17.30 2.83
C ASN A 262 27.45 -16.28 3.99
N ASP A 263 27.09 -15.03 3.71
CA ASP A 263 26.95 -13.98 4.73
C ASP A 263 25.87 -14.37 5.75
N LEU A 264 24.70 -14.85 5.29
CA LEU A 264 23.65 -15.37 6.16
C LEU A 264 24.13 -16.59 6.97
N ALA A 265 24.79 -17.56 6.33
CA ALA A 265 25.30 -18.76 6.99
C ALA A 265 26.29 -18.41 8.12
N HIS A 266 27.18 -17.43 7.90
CA HIS A 266 28.07 -16.92 8.94
C HIS A 266 27.32 -16.32 10.13
N GLN A 267 26.26 -15.56 9.88
CA GLN A 267 25.42 -15.03 10.95
C GLN A 267 24.66 -16.15 11.69
N ILE A 268 24.14 -17.15 10.98
CA ILE A 268 23.48 -18.32 11.59
C ILE A 268 24.42 -19.08 12.54
N VAL A 269 25.68 -19.31 12.13
CA VAL A 269 26.68 -20.00 12.97
C VAL A 269 26.90 -19.25 14.28
N SER A 270 27.06 -17.92 14.23
CA SER A 270 27.26 -17.08 15.43
C SER A 270 26.08 -17.14 16.41
N LEU A 271 24.89 -17.51 15.93
CA LEU A 271 23.69 -17.61 16.73
C LEU A 271 23.49 -19.03 17.27
N ASN A 272 23.94 -20.07 16.57
CA ASN A 272 23.82 -21.45 17.06
C ASN A 272 24.55 -21.70 18.40
N ASP A 273 25.50 -20.82 18.73
CA ASP A 273 26.21 -20.80 20.02
C ASP A 273 25.39 -20.20 21.17
N LYS A 274 24.29 -19.49 20.87
CA LYS A 274 23.35 -18.99 21.88
C LYS A 274 22.38 -20.11 22.31
N GLU A 275 22.08 -20.19 23.62
CA GLU A 275 21.07 -21.13 24.11
C GLU A 275 19.67 -20.67 23.69
N PHE A 276 19.10 -21.37 22.70
CA PHE A 276 17.71 -21.19 22.28
C PHE A 276 16.85 -22.36 22.74
N LYS A 277 15.70 -22.06 23.35
CA LYS A 277 14.67 -23.07 23.70
C LYS A 277 14.25 -23.92 22.48
N ASN A 278 14.30 -23.34 21.29
CA ASN A 278 13.80 -23.93 20.04
C ASN A 278 14.91 -24.42 19.08
N LYS A 279 16.09 -24.79 19.61
CA LYS A 279 17.25 -25.24 18.79
C LYS A 279 16.95 -26.35 17.77
N PRO A 280 16.15 -27.40 18.07
CA PRO A 280 15.81 -28.43 17.07
C PRO A 280 14.99 -27.90 15.89
N TYR A 281 14.12 -26.90 16.12
CA TYR A 281 13.35 -26.27 15.06
C TYR A 281 14.23 -25.39 14.18
N LEU A 282 15.15 -24.65 14.78
CA LEU A 282 16.13 -23.85 14.05
C LEU A 282 16.97 -24.73 13.11
N GLN A 283 17.44 -25.90 13.57
CA GLN A 283 18.19 -26.83 12.73
C GLN A 283 17.41 -27.29 11.49
N LYS A 284 16.11 -27.58 11.64
CA LYS A 284 15.25 -27.95 10.49
C LYS A 284 15.07 -26.79 9.50
N ILE A 285 14.95 -25.56 9.99
CA ILE A 285 14.83 -24.38 9.13
C ILE A 285 16.14 -24.19 8.34
N ILE A 286 17.30 -24.34 8.99
CA ILE A 286 18.62 -24.24 8.35
C ILE A 286 18.79 -25.32 7.29
N GLU A 287 18.42 -26.57 7.58
CA GLU A 287 18.49 -27.67 6.61
C GLU A 287 17.65 -27.37 5.36
N LYS A 288 16.41 -26.87 5.54
CA LYS A 288 15.54 -26.47 4.42
C LYS A 288 16.11 -25.29 3.65
N LEU A 289 16.64 -24.28 4.33
CA LEU A 289 17.29 -23.13 3.69
C LEU A 289 18.44 -23.60 2.80
N ASN A 290 19.37 -24.41 3.32
CA ASN A 290 20.51 -24.92 2.55
C ASN A 290 20.08 -25.69 1.29
N ASN A 291 19.00 -26.47 1.39
CA ASN A 291 18.44 -27.18 0.23
C ASN A 291 17.92 -26.21 -0.83
N VAL A 292 17.12 -25.21 -0.43
CA VAL A 292 16.59 -24.19 -1.36
C VAL A 292 17.70 -23.33 -1.96
N GLU A 293 18.71 -22.95 -1.17
CA GLU A 293 19.89 -22.21 -1.64
C GLU A 293 20.64 -23.01 -2.72
N THR A 294 20.85 -24.29 -2.48
CA THR A 294 21.49 -25.21 -3.44
C THR A 294 20.66 -25.33 -4.73
N GLU A 295 19.35 -25.45 -4.63
CA GLU A 295 18.43 -25.51 -5.78
C GLU A 295 18.47 -24.20 -6.61
N ILE A 296 18.51 -23.05 -5.95
CA ILE A 296 18.65 -21.73 -6.61
C ILE A 296 19.99 -21.66 -7.34
N LEU A 297 21.11 -21.98 -6.68
CA LEU A 297 22.45 -21.93 -7.29
C LEU A 297 22.58 -22.91 -8.47
N ASN A 298 22.03 -24.12 -8.35
CA ASN A 298 22.04 -25.12 -9.42
C ASN A 298 21.21 -24.69 -10.65
N SER A 299 20.26 -23.77 -10.48
CA SER A 299 19.48 -23.20 -11.59
C SER A 299 20.26 -22.13 -12.38
N LEU A 300 21.48 -21.78 -11.95
CA LEU A 300 22.32 -20.76 -12.57
C LEU A 300 23.48 -21.40 -13.34
N THR A 301 23.54 -21.18 -14.64
CA THR A 301 24.69 -21.58 -15.46
C THR A 301 25.68 -20.43 -15.57
N VAL A 302 26.86 -20.58 -14.97
CA VAL A 302 27.87 -19.51 -14.95
C VAL A 302 28.66 -19.46 -16.26
N LYS A 303 28.81 -18.25 -16.81
CA LYS A 303 29.72 -17.96 -17.92
C LYS A 303 30.75 -16.90 -17.53
N GLU A 304 32.03 -17.29 -17.58
CA GLU A 304 33.17 -16.45 -17.20
C GLU A 304 33.44 -15.31 -18.19
N ASP A 305 32.96 -15.42 -19.42
CA ASP A 305 33.13 -14.44 -20.50
C ASP A 305 32.06 -13.34 -20.50
N LEU A 306 31.02 -13.45 -19.67
CA LEU A 306 29.97 -12.44 -19.56
C LEU A 306 30.37 -11.32 -18.60
N ASN A 307 30.20 -10.08 -19.07
CA ASN A 307 30.39 -8.89 -18.24
C ASN A 307 29.28 -8.75 -17.18
N ASP A 308 29.59 -8.01 -16.13
CA ASP A 308 28.66 -7.68 -15.05
C ASP A 308 27.66 -6.59 -15.46
N GLU A 309 26.74 -6.94 -16.34
CA GLU A 309 25.68 -6.07 -16.85
C GLU A 309 24.30 -6.61 -16.51
N PRO A 310 23.27 -5.77 -16.36
CA PRO A 310 21.91 -6.20 -16.01
C PRO A 310 21.35 -7.31 -16.91
N VAL A 311 21.70 -7.34 -18.19
CA VAL A 311 21.25 -8.41 -19.12
C VAL A 311 21.82 -9.80 -18.77
N ASN A 312 22.92 -9.86 -18.03
CA ASN A 312 23.60 -11.07 -17.61
C ASN A 312 23.34 -11.43 -16.14
N ASN A 313 22.36 -10.78 -15.48
CA ASN A 313 21.96 -11.07 -14.10
C ASN A 313 20.82 -12.10 -14.05
N ALA A 314 20.67 -12.76 -12.90
CA ALA A 314 19.54 -13.66 -12.66
C ALA A 314 18.31 -12.85 -12.24
N TYR A 315 17.16 -13.15 -12.85
CA TYR A 315 15.87 -12.60 -12.47
C TYR A 315 14.85 -13.73 -12.31
N TYR A 316 13.95 -13.57 -11.34
CA TYR A 316 12.71 -14.35 -11.28
C TYR A 316 11.51 -13.41 -11.45
N TYR A 317 10.41 -13.96 -11.95
CA TYR A 317 9.18 -13.19 -12.11
C TYR A 317 8.37 -13.20 -10.82
N ASN A 318 8.27 -12.06 -10.15
CA ASN A 318 7.43 -11.91 -8.97
C ASN A 318 5.98 -11.64 -9.39
N LYS A 319 5.14 -12.67 -9.31
CA LYS A 319 3.72 -12.59 -9.71
C LYS A 319 2.93 -11.52 -8.97
N SER A 320 3.23 -11.28 -7.69
CA SER A 320 2.52 -10.29 -6.87
C SER A 320 2.82 -8.86 -7.28
N ARG A 321 4.07 -8.59 -7.68
CA ARG A 321 4.50 -7.26 -8.15
C ARG A 321 4.43 -7.11 -9.67
N SER A 322 4.15 -8.20 -10.40
CA SER A 322 4.19 -8.26 -11.87
C SER A 322 5.49 -7.73 -12.48
N LEU A 323 6.62 -8.03 -11.84
CA LEU A 323 7.95 -7.49 -12.17
C LEU A 323 9.01 -8.59 -12.11
N ASN A 324 10.03 -8.48 -12.96
CA ASN A 324 11.24 -9.28 -12.86
C ASN A 324 12.16 -8.65 -11.81
N ILE A 325 12.53 -9.42 -10.79
CA ILE A 325 13.34 -8.94 -9.67
C ILE A 325 14.70 -9.65 -9.69
N PRO A 326 15.84 -8.92 -9.51
CA PRO A 326 17.14 -9.54 -9.42
C PRO A 326 17.22 -10.55 -8.26
N VAL A 327 17.71 -11.76 -8.51
CA VAL A 327 17.89 -12.77 -7.47
C VAL A 327 18.94 -12.32 -6.44
N SER A 328 19.98 -11.63 -6.89
CA SER A 328 21.00 -11.04 -6.01
C SER A 328 20.45 -9.99 -5.03
N TYR A 329 19.39 -9.28 -5.41
CA TYR A 329 18.68 -8.37 -4.49
C TYR A 329 17.81 -9.15 -3.50
N GLU A 330 17.02 -10.12 -3.97
CA GLU A 330 16.09 -10.82 -3.09
C GLU A 330 16.80 -11.77 -2.10
N THR A 331 18.01 -12.21 -2.43
CA THR A 331 18.83 -13.02 -1.51
C THR A 331 19.61 -12.20 -0.48
N SER A 332 19.62 -10.86 -0.54
CA SER A 332 20.46 -10.05 0.36
C SER A 332 19.80 -9.63 1.67
N PHE A 333 18.50 -9.89 1.85
CA PHE A 333 17.75 -9.43 3.03
C PHE A 333 16.47 -10.24 3.27
N VAL A 334 15.84 -9.99 4.42
CA VAL A 334 14.45 -10.36 4.70
C VAL A 334 13.69 -9.20 5.34
N LEU A 335 12.40 -9.04 5.02
CA LEU A 335 11.53 -8.06 5.68
C LEU A 335 10.82 -8.69 6.86
N VAL A 336 10.93 -8.06 8.03
CA VAL A 336 10.28 -8.50 9.28
C VAL A 336 9.52 -7.30 9.85
N GLY A 337 8.20 -7.24 9.61
CA GLY A 337 7.43 -6.02 9.87
C GLY A 337 7.98 -4.83 9.07
N LEU A 338 8.36 -3.76 9.77
CA LEU A 338 9.02 -2.58 9.18
C LEU A 338 10.56 -2.64 9.24
N ILE A 339 11.15 -3.83 9.41
CA ILE A 339 12.61 -4.00 9.48
C ILE A 339 13.10 -4.65 8.20
N HIS A 340 13.99 -3.95 7.49
CA HIS A 340 14.82 -4.50 6.41
C HIS A 340 16.04 -5.15 7.03
N ALA A 341 15.92 -6.45 7.33
CA ALA A 341 16.97 -7.22 7.95
C ALA A 341 17.98 -7.70 6.89
N GLY A 342 19.08 -6.95 6.73
CA GLY A 342 20.15 -7.29 5.78
C GLY A 342 21.20 -8.21 6.40
N PHE A 343 21.84 -9.03 5.56
CA PHE A 343 22.87 -10.01 5.99
C PHE A 343 24.30 -9.43 6.03
N VAL A 344 24.44 -8.11 5.90
CA VAL A 344 25.71 -7.38 6.01
C VAL A 344 25.51 -6.07 6.78
N PRO A 345 26.58 -5.41 7.26
CA PRO A 345 26.48 -4.06 7.79
C PRO A 345 25.89 -3.07 6.77
N ARG A 346 25.15 -2.06 7.25
CA ARG A 346 24.48 -1.08 6.37
C ARG A 346 25.43 -0.37 5.40
N SER A 347 26.67 -0.13 5.81
CA SER A 347 27.70 0.50 4.98
C SER A 347 28.15 -0.36 3.80
N GLU A 348 27.89 -1.67 3.85
CA GLU A 348 28.28 -2.64 2.83
C GLU A 348 27.10 -3.12 1.98
N TYR A 349 25.86 -2.73 2.35
CA TYR A 349 24.64 -3.13 1.66
C TYR A 349 24.48 -2.37 0.32
N PRO A 350 24.56 -3.05 -0.84
CA PRO A 350 24.66 -2.36 -2.13
C PRO A 350 23.31 -2.02 -2.75
N TYR A 351 22.20 -2.46 -2.16
CA TYR A 351 20.87 -2.37 -2.76
C TYR A 351 20.00 -1.27 -2.12
N PRO A 352 18.98 -0.77 -2.85
CA PRO A 352 17.99 0.12 -2.25
C PRO A 352 17.20 -0.58 -1.14
N ILE A 353 16.86 0.20 -0.11
CA ILE A 353 15.95 -0.22 0.96
C ILE A 353 14.56 0.28 0.58
N ASP A 354 13.59 -0.62 0.47
CA ASP A 354 12.21 -0.28 0.14
C ASP A 354 11.64 0.61 1.27
N TYR A 355 11.15 1.81 0.93
CA TYR A 355 10.65 2.77 1.93
C TYR A 355 9.20 2.49 2.39
N VAL A 356 8.48 1.62 1.68
CA VAL A 356 7.07 1.29 1.93
C VAL A 356 6.92 -0.23 1.95
N ALA A 357 6.77 -0.80 3.15
CA ALA A 357 6.40 -2.20 3.30
C ALA A 357 4.87 -2.33 3.30
N ASN A 358 4.34 -3.29 2.56
CA ASN A 358 2.93 -3.63 2.63
C ASN A 358 2.75 -4.66 3.77
N ASP A 359 2.21 -4.23 4.91
CA ASP A 359 2.24 -4.93 6.20
C ASP A 359 1.58 -6.33 6.21
N PHE A 360 0.77 -6.65 5.20
CA PHE A 360 -0.07 -7.86 5.20
C PHE A 360 0.68 -9.20 4.98
N ASN A 361 2.00 -9.18 4.74
CA ASN A 361 2.74 -10.39 4.33
C ASN A 361 3.77 -10.95 5.33
N TYR A 362 3.95 -10.36 6.52
CA TYR A 362 5.18 -10.61 7.32
C TYR A 362 5.00 -11.03 8.79
N GLY A 363 3.80 -11.48 9.21
CA GLY A 363 3.60 -12.04 10.54
C GLY A 363 3.85 -13.55 10.60
N ILE A 364 4.76 -14.03 11.47
CA ILE A 364 4.99 -15.47 11.72
C ILE A 364 4.82 -15.81 13.19
N VAL A 365 3.97 -16.79 13.48
CA VAL A 365 3.81 -17.38 14.82
C VAL A 365 4.59 -18.67 15.00
N VAL A 366 5.42 -18.71 16.04
CA VAL A 366 6.11 -19.94 16.49
C VAL A 366 5.32 -20.52 17.66
N LEU A 367 4.58 -21.60 17.41
CA LEU A 367 3.88 -22.32 18.48
C LEU A 367 4.86 -23.28 19.17
N GLU A 368 5.20 -22.97 20.43
CA GLU A 368 5.82 -23.95 21.32
C GLU A 368 4.78 -25.02 21.66
N LYS A 369 4.91 -26.19 21.04
CA LYS A 369 4.09 -27.35 21.42
C LYS A 369 4.61 -27.84 22.77
N GLU A 370 4.03 -27.34 23.86
CA GLU A 370 4.24 -27.99 25.16
C GLU A 370 3.72 -29.44 25.09
N PRO A 371 4.47 -30.42 25.62
CA PRO A 371 3.97 -31.78 25.76
C PRO A 371 2.80 -31.74 26.74
N THR A 372 1.58 -31.73 26.23
CA THR A 372 0.37 -31.78 27.05
C THR A 372 0.30 -33.14 27.72
N THR A 373 0.77 -33.25 28.97
CA THR A 373 0.35 -34.31 29.87
C THR A 373 -1.15 -34.13 30.09
N VAL A 374 -1.92 -35.05 29.55
CA VAL A 374 -3.38 -35.15 29.74
C VAL A 374 -3.65 -35.35 31.23
N THR A 375 -3.87 -34.24 31.94
CA THR A 375 -4.39 -34.28 33.31
C THR A 375 -5.89 -34.07 33.21
N LYS A 376 -6.65 -35.13 33.49
CA LYS A 376 -8.12 -35.11 33.52
C LYS A 376 -8.60 -33.98 34.44
N ALA A 377 -9.33 -33.02 33.88
CA ALA A 377 -10.01 -32.00 34.64
C ALA A 377 -11.15 -32.64 35.46
N SER A 378 -11.07 -32.55 36.78
CA SER A 378 -12.19 -32.78 37.69
C SER A 378 -13.08 -31.54 37.69
N VAL A 379 -14.37 -31.75 37.43
CA VAL A 379 -15.43 -30.77 37.58
C VAL A 379 -15.56 -30.39 39.06
N CYS A 380 -15.41 -29.11 39.38
CA CYS A 380 -15.88 -28.53 40.63
C CYS A 380 -16.89 -27.43 40.31
N GLU A 381 -18.15 -27.68 40.66
CA GLU A 381 -19.22 -26.69 40.71
C GLU A 381 -18.89 -25.64 41.78
N SER A 382 -18.90 -24.36 41.43
CA SER A 382 -18.90 -23.26 42.40
C SER A 382 -20.32 -22.71 42.56
N LYS A 383 -20.82 -22.82 43.80
CA LYS A 383 -22.02 -22.13 44.29
C LYS A 383 -21.75 -20.63 44.36
N LYS A 384 -22.75 -19.83 43.95
CA LYS A 384 -22.84 -18.39 44.23
C LYS A 384 -23.13 -18.18 45.72
N GLU A 385 -22.30 -17.37 46.38
CA GLU A 385 -22.67 -16.69 47.61
C GLU A 385 -22.59 -15.18 47.40
N GLU A 386 -23.65 -14.51 47.88
CA GLU A 386 -23.84 -13.07 47.95
C GLU A 386 -22.91 -12.46 49.01
N CYS A 387 -22.24 -11.36 48.69
CA CYS A 387 -21.64 -10.48 49.68
C CYS A 387 -22.30 -9.11 49.60
N ASN A 388 -23.19 -8.87 50.57
CA ASN A 388 -23.69 -7.55 50.94
C ASN A 388 -22.62 -6.78 51.72
N GLY A 389 -22.48 -5.49 51.39
CA GLY A 389 -22.23 -4.40 52.34
C GLY A 389 -20.84 -4.31 52.99
N CYS A 390 -20.08 -3.27 52.61
CA CYS A 390 -19.33 -2.51 53.60
C CYS A 390 -19.06 -1.08 53.11
N GLU A 391 -19.69 -0.12 53.78
CA GLU A 391 -19.32 1.28 53.78
C GLU A 391 -17.98 1.44 54.52
N SER A 392 -17.03 2.20 53.96
CA SER A 392 -16.23 3.11 54.80
C SER A 392 -15.55 4.19 53.97
N LYS A 393 -15.56 5.38 54.57
CA LYS A 393 -15.02 6.65 54.12
C LYS A 393 -13.50 6.60 54.09
N CYS A 394 -12.89 7.19 53.06
CA CYS A 394 -11.57 7.79 53.16
C CYS A 394 -11.60 9.18 52.51
N ALA A 395 -11.35 10.18 53.34
CA ALA A 395 -11.10 11.56 52.97
C ALA A 395 -9.59 11.78 52.85
N CYS A 396 -9.15 12.32 51.71
CA CYS A 396 -7.88 13.05 51.54
C CYS A 396 -8.20 14.20 50.57
N ALA A 397 -8.25 15.45 51.06
CA ALA A 397 -7.13 16.41 51.06
C ALA A 397 -6.71 16.77 49.62
N GLU A 398 -7.27 17.86 49.08
CA GLU A 398 -6.66 19.21 49.04
C GLU A 398 -5.40 19.31 48.17
N ASN A 399 -5.50 20.17 47.15
CA ASN A 399 -4.44 20.83 46.37
C ASN A 399 -3.63 19.97 45.37
N CYS A 400 -4.13 19.92 44.13
CA CYS A 400 -3.28 19.91 42.94
C CYS A 400 -3.87 20.89 41.92
N LYS A 401 -3.30 22.10 41.87
CA LYS A 401 -3.42 23.02 40.73
C LYS A 401 -2.42 22.56 39.68
N CYS A 402 -2.91 22.20 38.50
CA CYS A 402 -2.10 22.08 37.30
C CYS A 402 -2.48 23.28 36.41
N ASP A 403 -1.73 24.37 36.53
CA ASP A 403 -1.68 25.42 35.51
C ASP A 403 -0.61 25.01 34.48
N ASP A 404 -1.03 24.35 33.39
CA ASP A 404 -0.24 24.23 32.17
C ASP A 404 -0.82 25.21 31.13
N LYS A 405 -0.39 26.45 31.23
CA LYS A 405 -0.39 27.40 30.12
C LYS A 405 1.07 27.58 29.73
N ASP A 406 1.44 27.06 28.56
CA ASP A 406 2.44 27.61 27.64
C ASP A 406 2.94 26.51 26.71
N PHE A 407 2.18 26.18 25.66
CA PHE A 407 2.76 25.39 24.56
C PHE A 407 1.96 25.50 23.25
N TRP A 408 1.78 26.70 22.69
CA TRP A 408 1.59 26.92 21.24
C TRP A 408 1.71 28.42 20.94
N ASN A 409 2.91 28.88 20.58
CA ASN A 409 3.10 30.17 19.90
C ASN A 409 4.12 29.98 18.78
N ASN A 410 3.65 29.50 17.63
CA ASN A 410 4.42 29.44 16.39
C ASN A 410 4.29 30.77 15.65
N GLN A 411 5.14 31.74 16.03
CA GLN A 411 5.39 32.96 15.28
C GLN A 411 6.82 32.90 14.73
N ALA A 412 7.04 32.05 13.71
CA ALA A 412 8.34 31.95 13.04
C ALA A 412 8.18 31.41 11.60
N LEU A 413 7.45 32.13 10.75
CA LEU A 413 7.50 31.88 9.29
C LEU A 413 7.24 33.15 8.46
N ALA A 414 7.70 34.31 8.93
CA ALA A 414 7.47 35.60 8.26
C ALA A 414 8.75 36.42 7.98
N GLN A 415 9.95 35.86 8.15
CA GLN A 415 11.19 36.58 7.83
C GLN A 415 12.19 35.66 7.14
N ARG A 416 12.08 35.58 5.81
CA ARG A 416 13.18 35.28 4.87
C ARG A 416 12.70 35.55 3.44
N LEU A 417 12.40 36.81 3.18
CA LEU A 417 12.40 37.38 1.84
C LEU A 417 13.19 38.67 1.97
N ASP A 418 14.48 38.59 1.65
CA ASP A 418 15.34 39.68 1.15
C ASP A 418 16.72 39.05 0.90
N GLY A 419 17.18 39.07 -0.37
CA GLY A 419 18.45 38.50 -0.76
C GLY A 419 18.59 38.24 -2.26
N GLU A 420 18.65 39.33 -3.02
CA GLU A 420 19.28 39.57 -4.33
C GLU A 420 19.73 38.39 -5.22
N ALA A 421 19.17 38.43 -6.45
CA ALA A 421 19.82 38.35 -7.76
C ALA A 421 21.13 37.56 -7.91
N ASN A 422 21.07 36.52 -8.74
CA ASN A 422 22.08 36.33 -9.77
C ASN A 422 21.51 35.68 -11.03
N GLU A 423 21.89 36.27 -12.15
CA GLU A 423 21.55 35.91 -13.53
C GLU A 423 22.18 34.57 -13.97
N ASN A 424 21.59 34.03 -15.04
CA ASN A 424 22.15 33.09 -16.02
C ASN A 424 22.21 31.60 -15.65
N ALA A 425 21.11 30.89 -15.93
CA ALA A 425 21.19 29.52 -16.42
C ALA A 425 20.18 29.31 -17.56
N LEU A 426 20.74 29.08 -18.75
CA LEU A 426 20.04 28.74 -19.98
C LEU A 426 19.06 27.58 -19.78
N VAL A 427 17.78 27.88 -19.98
CA VAL A 427 16.71 26.89 -20.13
C VAL A 427 16.86 26.27 -21.52
N SER A 428 17.33 25.02 -21.60
CA SER A 428 17.06 24.19 -22.78
C SER A 428 15.66 23.60 -22.61
N GLU A 429 14.66 24.21 -23.26
CA GLU A 429 13.35 23.62 -23.41
C GLU A 429 13.50 22.29 -24.15
N LYS A 430 13.32 21.19 -23.41
CA LYS A 430 13.17 19.87 -23.99
C LYS A 430 11.74 19.78 -24.53
N GLU A 431 11.53 20.28 -25.74
CA GLU A 431 10.25 20.15 -26.45
C GLU A 431 9.82 18.68 -26.42
N SER A 432 8.69 18.42 -25.78
CA SER A 432 8.17 17.07 -25.65
C SER A 432 7.73 16.58 -27.04
N GLY A 433 8.52 15.69 -27.65
CA GLY A 433 8.20 15.00 -28.90
C GLY A 433 6.88 14.21 -28.87
N TRP A 434 6.21 14.17 -27.73
CA TRP A 434 4.87 13.62 -27.56
C TRP A 434 3.80 14.44 -28.28
N PHE A 435 3.93 15.77 -28.34
CA PHE A 435 2.94 16.62 -29.03
C PHE A 435 3.01 16.43 -30.56
N THR A 436 4.21 16.35 -31.13
CA THR A 436 4.43 16.08 -32.55
C THR A 436 3.91 14.70 -32.96
N PHE A 437 4.05 13.69 -32.10
CA PHE A 437 3.48 12.36 -32.34
C PHE A 437 1.94 12.40 -32.46
N TRP A 438 1.24 13.08 -31.55
CA TRP A 438 -0.22 13.20 -31.59
C TRP A 438 -0.73 13.96 -32.80
N VAL A 439 -0.04 15.02 -33.21
CA VAL A 439 -0.41 15.79 -34.42
C VAL A 439 -0.27 14.93 -35.68
N ILE A 440 0.81 14.14 -35.80
CA ILE A 440 1.00 13.22 -36.93
C ILE A 440 -0.07 12.12 -36.93
N PHE A 441 -0.39 11.57 -35.77
CA PHE A 441 -1.41 10.52 -35.63
C PHE A 441 -2.81 11.02 -36.05
N LEU A 442 -3.20 12.23 -35.62
CA LEU A 442 -4.46 12.85 -36.01
C LEU A 442 -4.52 13.13 -37.52
N LEU A 443 -3.41 13.55 -38.13
CA LEU A 443 -3.32 13.77 -39.58
C LEU A 443 -3.54 12.47 -40.37
N LEU A 444 -2.98 11.35 -39.91
CA LEU A 444 -3.14 10.04 -40.57
C LEU A 444 -4.59 9.54 -40.51
N ILE A 445 -5.29 9.75 -39.38
CA ILE A 445 -6.71 9.43 -39.25
C ILE A 445 -7.54 10.26 -40.24
N LEU A 446 -7.24 11.56 -40.36
CA LEU A 446 -7.96 12.45 -41.25
C LEU A 446 -7.78 12.06 -42.72
N ILE A 447 -6.56 11.67 -43.13
CA ILE A 447 -6.27 11.14 -44.46
C ILE A 447 -7.04 9.84 -44.71
N GLY A 448 -7.08 8.92 -43.73
CA GLY A 448 -7.85 7.68 -43.82
C GLY A 448 -9.34 7.92 -44.06
N LEU A 449 -9.93 8.89 -43.35
CA LEU A 449 -11.34 9.28 -43.53
C LEU A 449 -11.61 9.86 -44.91
N VAL A 450 -10.69 10.70 -45.45
CA VAL A 450 -10.82 11.24 -46.80
C VAL A 450 -10.77 10.13 -47.86
N VAL A 451 -9.89 9.13 -47.70
CA VAL A 451 -9.82 7.98 -48.62
C VAL A 451 -11.11 7.17 -48.58
N ILE A 452 -11.64 6.87 -47.39
CA ILE A 452 -12.90 6.14 -47.23
C ILE A 452 -14.07 6.92 -47.87
N ALA A 453 -14.16 8.23 -47.62
CA ALA A 453 -15.20 9.07 -48.22
C ALA A 453 -15.08 9.10 -49.76
N THR A 454 -13.87 9.15 -50.30
CA THR A 454 -13.63 9.16 -51.75
C THR A 454 -14.01 7.82 -52.38
N LEU A 455 -13.66 6.70 -51.74
CA LEU A 455 -14.06 5.36 -52.20
C LEU A 455 -15.58 5.18 -52.16
N ALA A 456 -16.24 5.66 -51.10
CA ALA A 456 -17.70 5.63 -51.00
C ALA A 456 -18.36 6.47 -52.11
N LEU A 457 -17.79 7.64 -52.44
CA LEU A 457 -18.24 8.48 -53.55
C LEU A 457 -18.07 7.76 -54.90
N LEU A 458 -16.91 7.14 -55.15
CA LEU A 458 -16.66 6.40 -56.38
C LEU A 458 -17.60 5.20 -56.56
N GLN A 459 -17.92 4.49 -55.47
CA GLN A 459 -18.94 3.45 -55.46
C GLN A 459 -20.34 4.02 -55.77
N TYR A 460 -20.69 5.18 -55.18
CA TYR A 460 -21.97 5.84 -55.41
C TYR A 460 -22.15 6.29 -56.87
N PHE A 461 -21.10 6.77 -57.53
CA PHE A 461 -21.14 7.20 -58.93
C PHE A 461 -20.99 6.07 -59.95
N GLY A 462 -21.01 4.80 -59.52
CA GLY A 462 -21.02 3.65 -60.42
C GLY A 462 -19.70 3.45 -61.18
N VAL A 463 -18.58 3.97 -60.66
CA VAL A 463 -17.25 3.67 -61.18
C VAL A 463 -16.85 2.29 -60.65
N GLY A 464 -17.39 1.26 -61.30
CA GLY A 464 -17.18 -0.14 -60.94
C GLY A 464 -15.72 -0.56 -61.14
N LEU A 465 -14.93 -0.53 -60.06
CA LEU A 465 -13.73 -1.36 -59.97
C LEU A 465 -14.19 -2.82 -59.78
N TYR A 466 -14.19 -3.57 -60.88
CA TYR A 466 -14.29 -5.02 -60.92
C TYR A 466 -13.16 -5.61 -60.05
N PHE A 467 -13.44 -5.91 -58.78
CA PHE A 467 -12.66 -6.89 -58.04
C PHE A 467 -13.28 -8.26 -58.30
N PRO A 468 -12.61 -9.16 -59.06
CA PRO A 468 -13.08 -10.53 -59.21
C PRO A 468 -13.02 -11.20 -57.84
N VAL A 469 -14.18 -11.61 -57.34
CA VAL A 469 -14.30 -12.49 -56.18
C VAL A 469 -13.78 -13.85 -56.62
N ASN A 470 -12.65 -14.28 -56.06
CA ASN A 470 -12.22 -15.69 -56.04
C ASN A 470 -12.49 -16.27 -54.67
#